data_AF-A0A953DB37-F1
#
_entry.id   AF-A0A953DB37-F1
#
_cell.length_a   1.000
_cell.length_b   1.000
_cell.length_c   1.000
_cell.angle_alpha   90.00
_cell.angle_beta   90.00
_cell.angle_gamma   90.00
#
_symmetry.space_group_name_H-M   'P 1'
#
loop_
_entity.id
_entity.type
_entity.pdbx_description
1 polymer ?
#
loop_
_entity_poly.entity_id
_entity_poly.type
_entity_poly.pdbx_seq_one_letter_code
_entity_poly.pdbx_strand_id
1 'polypeptide(L)'
;MFKKRYILFLAVFFTPVLAFAAFSGIKQLLTDFGSILNSLKTLAVAAALLFFIWGLAKFIRNAGDSAAHEQGRNIMIWGLIALFVIVSVGAIINFFDRELNLPHSSGTQNEICDAITQC
;
A
#
# COMPACT_ATOMS: atom_id res chain seq x y z
N MET A 1 -9.04 -8.24 25.48
CA MET A 1 -8.61 -9.22 24.46
C MET A 1 -7.95 -8.61 23.21
N PHE A 2 -8.12 -7.33 22.85
CA PHE A 2 -7.52 -6.72 21.65
C PHE A 2 -5.99 -6.50 21.68
N LYS A 3 -5.35 -6.52 22.85
CA LYS A 3 -3.90 -6.27 22.99
C LYS A 3 -3.03 -7.41 22.43
N LYS A 4 -3.52 -8.65 22.44
CA LYS A 4 -2.80 -9.82 21.91
C LYS A 4 -2.71 -9.83 20.38
N ARG A 5 -3.73 -9.29 19.69
CA ARG A 5 -3.73 -9.13 18.22
C ARG A 5 -2.76 -8.04 17.76
N TYR A 6 -2.58 -6.98 18.55
CA TYR A 6 -1.62 -5.91 18.24
C TYR A 6 -0.16 -6.39 18.32
N ILE A 7 0.16 -7.27 19.27
CA ILE A 7 1.49 -7.88 19.39
C ILE A 7 1.82 -8.76 18.17
N LEU A 8 0.82 -9.43 17.59
CA LEU A 8 0.99 -10.26 16.39
C LEU A 8 1.22 -9.39 15.14
N PHE A 9 0.46 -8.29 15.00
CA PHE A 9 0.71 -7.29 13.95
C PHE A 9 2.08 -6.59 14.11
N LEU A 10 2.51 -6.31 15.34
CA LEU A 10 3.82 -5.71 15.63
C LEU A 10 4.98 -6.66 15.30
N ALA A 11 4.82 -7.96 15.60
CA ALA A 11 5.81 -8.99 15.30
C ALA A 11 5.96 -9.22 13.78
N VAL A 12 4.84 -9.22 13.04
CA VAL A 12 4.84 -9.27 11.57
C VAL A 12 5.49 -8.01 10.96
N PHE A 13 5.38 -6.87 11.65
CA PHE A 13 6.07 -5.64 11.27
C PHE A 13 7.58 -5.67 11.58
N PHE A 14 8.03 -6.53 12.49
CA PHE A 14 9.42 -6.62 12.93
C PHE A 14 10.21 -7.73 12.22
N THR A 15 9.55 -8.75 11.66
CA THR A 15 10.16 -9.75 10.77
C THR A 15 10.90 -9.18 9.57
N PRO A 16 10.46 -8.10 8.88
CA PRO A 16 11.27 -7.52 7.81
C PRO A 16 12.58 -6.91 8.32
N VAL A 17 12.64 -6.43 9.58
CA VAL A 17 13.86 -5.83 10.18
C VAL A 17 15.03 -6.83 10.23
N LEU A 18 14.73 -8.11 10.46
CA LEU A 18 15.72 -9.19 10.48
C LEU A 18 16.22 -9.53 9.07
N ALA A 19 15.38 -9.34 8.04
CA ALA A 19 15.78 -9.54 6.65
C ALA A 19 16.79 -8.46 6.18
N PHE A 20 16.71 -7.24 6.73
CA PHE A 20 17.66 -6.15 6.40
C PHE A 20 19.05 -6.29 7.02
N ALA A 21 19.28 -7.24 7.94
CA ALA A 21 20.58 -7.44 8.59
C ALA A 21 21.56 -8.33 7.77
N ALA A 22 21.06 -9.10 6.81
CA ALA A 22 21.84 -10.04 5.98
C ALA A 22 22.54 -9.38 4.77
N PHE A 23 22.76 -8.08 4.83
CA PHE A 23 23.01 -7.23 3.67
C PHE A 23 24.50 -7.16 3.26
N SER A 24 24.88 -7.67 2.08
CA SER A 24 26.27 -7.78 1.58
C SER A 24 26.51 -7.00 0.27
N GLY A 25 26.54 -5.67 0.34
CA GLY A 25 27.18 -4.79 -0.67
C GLY A 25 26.24 -3.86 -1.46
N ILE A 26 26.77 -2.73 -1.97
CA ILE A 26 26.02 -1.61 -2.61
C ILE A 26 25.02 -2.03 -3.71
N LYS A 27 25.32 -3.09 -4.49
CA LYS A 27 24.38 -3.58 -5.52
C LYS A 27 23.09 -4.11 -4.91
N GLN A 28 23.20 -4.75 -3.76
CA GLN A 28 22.07 -5.32 -3.04
C GLN A 28 21.18 -4.19 -2.48
N LEU A 29 21.72 -2.98 -2.22
CA LEU A 29 20.98 -1.86 -1.62
C LEU A 29 19.98 -1.38 -2.65
N LEU A 30 20.46 -1.20 -3.88
CA LEU A 30 19.63 -0.69 -4.97
C LEU A 30 18.50 -1.65 -5.32
N THR A 31 18.76 -2.97 -5.30
CA THR A 31 17.74 -4.00 -5.52
C THR A 31 16.74 -4.08 -4.36
N ASP A 32 17.21 -3.95 -3.11
CA ASP A 32 16.38 -3.99 -1.92
C ASP A 32 15.50 -2.73 -1.81
N PHE A 33 16.01 -1.55 -2.15
CA PHE A 33 15.19 -0.34 -2.24
C PHE A 33 14.11 -0.46 -3.32
N GLY A 34 14.43 -1.05 -4.48
CA GLY A 34 13.43 -1.32 -5.52
C GLY A 34 12.33 -2.28 -5.07
N SER A 35 12.70 -3.39 -4.41
CA SER A 35 11.75 -4.39 -3.92
C SER A 35 10.88 -3.84 -2.79
N ILE A 36 11.44 -3.02 -1.90
CA ILE A 36 10.69 -2.39 -0.81
C ILE A 36 9.65 -1.40 -1.33
N LEU A 37 10.00 -0.60 -2.34
CA LEU A 37 9.06 0.35 -2.93
C LEU A 37 7.91 -0.36 -3.66
N ASN A 38 8.17 -1.51 -4.29
CA ASN A 38 7.13 -2.27 -4.97
C ASN A 38 6.14 -2.92 -3.97
N SER A 39 6.66 -3.57 -2.93
CA SER A 39 5.85 -4.14 -1.85
C SER A 39 5.09 -3.06 -1.08
N LEU A 40 5.73 -1.92 -0.81
CA LEU A 40 5.11 -0.79 -0.12
C LEU A 40 4.01 -0.14 -0.95
N LYS A 41 4.19 0.01 -2.28
CA LYS A 41 3.15 0.53 -3.18
C LYS A 41 1.90 -0.36 -3.18
N THR A 42 2.09 -1.67 -3.35
CA THR A 42 0.97 -2.64 -3.35
C THR A 42 0.22 -2.62 -2.03
N LEU A 43 0.94 -2.55 -0.91
CA LEU A 43 0.35 -2.47 0.42
C LEU A 43 -0.35 -1.11 0.68
N ALA A 44 0.23 -0.01 0.20
CA ALA A 44 -0.33 1.33 0.35
C ALA A 44 -1.67 1.48 -0.39
N VAL A 45 -1.80 0.90 -1.59
CA VAL A 45 -3.06 0.90 -2.35
C VAL A 45 -4.16 0.13 -1.59
N ALA A 46 -3.85 -1.06 -1.08
CA ALA A 46 -4.80 -1.85 -0.29
C ALA A 46 -5.22 -1.12 1.00
N ALA A 47 -4.26 -0.53 1.72
CA ALA A 47 -4.54 0.24 2.92
C ALA A 47 -5.36 1.51 2.62
N ALA A 48 -5.06 2.23 1.54
CA ALA A 48 -5.77 3.44 1.14
C ALA A 48 -7.26 3.15 0.84
N LEU A 49 -7.56 2.06 0.15
CA LEU A 49 -8.95 1.63 -0.11
C LEU A 49 -9.72 1.35 1.19
N LEU A 50 -9.09 0.66 2.15
CA LEU A 50 -9.71 0.39 3.45
C LEU A 50 -9.95 1.67 4.26
N PHE A 51 -8.97 2.58 4.30
CA PHE A 51 -9.10 3.87 4.97
C PHE A 51 -10.16 4.76 4.32
N PHE A 52 -10.29 4.72 2.99
CA PHE A 52 -11.30 5.47 2.25
C PHE A 52 -12.71 5.00 2.60
N ILE A 53 -12.97 3.69 2.59
CA ILE A 53 -14.28 3.12 2.96
C ILE A 53 -14.62 3.42 4.42
N TRP A 54 -13.64 3.31 5.34
CA TRP A 54 -13.86 3.64 6.75
C TRP A 54 -14.12 5.14 6.99
N GLY A 55 -13.42 6.02 6.26
CA GLY A 55 -13.63 7.46 6.31
C GLY A 55 -15.03 7.84 5.82
N LEU A 56 -15.50 7.23 4.73
CA LEU A 56 -16.84 7.46 4.19
C LEU A 56 -17.94 6.96 5.14
N ALA A 57 -17.77 5.77 5.73
CA ALA A 57 -18.72 5.24 6.70
C ALA A 57 -18.84 6.13 7.94
N LYS A 58 -17.72 6.70 8.42
CA LYS A 58 -17.72 7.65 9.54
C LYS A 58 -18.40 8.97 9.18
N PHE A 59 -18.23 9.46 7.95
CA PHE A 59 -18.90 10.67 7.45
C PHE A 59 -20.43 10.51 7.46
N ILE A 60 -20.92 9.41 6.89
CA ILE A 60 -22.36 9.14 6.81
C ILE A 60 -22.98 8.96 8.21
N ARG A 61 -22.28 8.27 9.12
CA ARG A 61 -22.79 8.03 10.48
C ARG A 61 -22.92 9.30 11.32
N ASN A 62 -22.13 10.33 11.02
CA ASN A 62 -22.12 11.59 11.74
C ASN A 62 -22.86 12.72 10.99
N ALA A 63 -23.53 12.43 9.87
CA ALA A 63 -24.25 13.38 9.03
C ALA A 63 -25.57 13.91 9.63
N GLY A 64 -25.75 13.83 10.95
CA GLY A 64 -26.94 14.33 11.65
C GLY A 64 -26.69 15.58 12.51
N ASP A 65 -25.43 16.02 12.64
CA ASP A 65 -25.03 17.15 13.48
C ASP A 65 -24.18 18.15 12.67
N SER A 66 -24.62 19.41 12.62
CA SER A 66 -24.06 20.48 11.76
C SER A 66 -22.56 20.69 12.00
N ALA A 67 -22.06 20.48 13.22
CA ALA A 67 -20.63 20.58 13.55
C ALA A 67 -19.81 19.40 13.00
N ALA A 68 -20.42 18.21 12.93
CA ALA A 68 -19.78 17.02 12.40
C ALA A 68 -19.76 16.98 10.86
N HIS A 69 -20.64 17.74 10.21
CA HIS A 69 -20.62 17.92 8.75
C HIS A 69 -19.37 18.66 8.27
N GLU A 70 -18.96 19.72 8.97
CA GLU A 70 -17.81 20.53 8.59
C GLU A 70 -16.50 19.75 8.80
N GLN A 71 -16.34 19.11 9.96
CA GLN A 71 -15.22 18.20 10.20
C GLN A 71 -15.21 17.01 9.24
N GLY A 72 -16.37 16.43 8.97
CA GLY A 72 -16.52 15.31 8.07
C GLY A 72 -16.12 15.64 6.63
N ARG A 73 -16.46 16.84 6.16
CA ARG A 73 -16.08 17.34 4.83
C ARG A 73 -14.56 17.51 4.71
N ASN A 74 -13.90 18.04 5.74
CA ASN A 74 -12.45 18.15 5.75
C ASN A 74 -11.77 16.78 5.71
N ILE A 75 -12.24 15.81 6.50
CA ILE A 75 -11.71 14.43 6.49
C ILE A 75 -11.90 13.76 5.13
N MET A 76 -13.03 14.00 4.46
CA MET A 76 -13.28 13.48 3.10
C MET A 76 -12.29 14.03 2.08
N ILE A 77 -12.00 15.33 2.14
CA ILE A 77 -11.03 15.99 1.24
C ILE A 77 -9.63 15.45 1.48
N TRP A 78 -9.19 15.31 2.74
CA TRP A 78 -7.89 14.71 3.08
C TRP A 78 -7.77 13.26 2.60
N GLY A 79 -8.84 12.46 2.71
CA GLY A 79 -8.86 11.09 2.20
C GLY A 79 -8.79 11.02 0.66
N LEU A 80 -9.50 11.91 -0.03
CA LEU A 80 -9.47 11.98 -1.49
C LEU A 80 -8.10 12.40 -2.02
N ILE A 81 -7.45 13.37 -1.38
CA ILE A 81 -6.09 13.81 -1.75
C ILE A 81 -5.11 12.65 -1.62
N ALA A 82 -5.16 11.90 -0.51
CA ALA A 82 -4.29 10.75 -0.30
C ALA A 82 -4.48 9.66 -1.36
N LEU A 83 -5.75 9.33 -1.69
CA LEU A 83 -6.08 8.38 -2.75
C LEU A 83 -5.54 8.85 -4.11
N PHE A 84 -5.76 10.13 -4.44
CA PHE A 84 -5.37 10.71 -5.70
C PHE A 84 -3.85 10.63 -5.91
N VAL A 85 -3.05 10.96 -4.89
CA VAL A 85 -1.58 10.92 -5.01
C VAL A 85 -1.06 9.50 -5.26
N ILE A 86 -1.57 8.50 -4.53
CA ILE A 86 -1.12 7.11 -4.68
C ILE A 86 -1.47 6.58 -6.08
N VAL A 87 -2.72 6.80 -6.53
CA VAL A 87 -3.18 6.35 -7.84
C VAL A 87 -2.47 7.08 -8.97
N SER A 88 -2.29 8.40 -8.84
CA SER A 88 -1.64 9.23 -9.86
C SER A 88 -0.20 8.77 -10.11
N VAL A 89 0.59 8.57 -9.05
CA VAL A 89 1.98 8.10 -9.19
C VAL A 89 2.03 6.69 -9.80
N GLY A 90 1.16 5.77 -9.38
CA GLY A 90 1.12 4.41 -9.95
C GLY A 90 0.70 4.39 -11.43
N ALA A 91 -0.29 5.19 -11.81
CA ALA A 91 -0.77 5.30 -13.18
C ALA A 91 0.27 5.92 -14.13
N ILE A 92 1.03 6.91 -13.63
CA ILE A 92 2.11 7.57 -14.37
C ILE A 92 3.26 6.60 -14.62
N ILE A 93 3.71 5.85 -13.60
CA ILE A 93 4.79 4.85 -13.78
C ILE A 93 4.37 3.81 -14.82
N ASN A 94 3.16 3.25 -14.70
CA ASN A 94 2.60 2.32 -15.68
C ASN A 94 2.37 2.95 -17.06
N PHE A 95 2.33 4.28 -17.17
CA PHE A 95 2.29 4.99 -18.47
C PHE A 95 3.64 5.04 -19.13
N PHE A 96 4.68 5.38 -18.38
CA PHE A 96 6.00 5.38 -18.95
C PHE A 96 6.46 3.97 -19.33
N ASP A 97 6.13 2.94 -18.54
CA ASP A 97 6.51 1.56 -18.85
C ASP A 97 5.86 1.04 -20.14
N ARG A 98 4.57 1.35 -20.37
CA ARG A 98 3.85 0.92 -21.58
C ARG A 98 4.29 1.63 -22.85
N GLU A 99 4.65 2.91 -22.74
CA GLU A 99 5.10 3.70 -23.91
C GLU A 99 6.58 3.46 -24.26
N LEU A 100 7.41 3.09 -23.29
CA LEU A 100 8.84 2.86 -23.50
C LEU A 100 9.19 1.39 -23.81
N ASN A 101 8.19 0.50 -23.88
CA ASN A 101 8.32 -0.94 -24.17
C ASN A 101 9.51 -1.61 -23.46
N LEU A 102 9.80 -1.17 -22.24
CA LEU A 102 10.80 -1.82 -21.42
C LEU A 102 10.14 -3.11 -20.90
N PRO A 103 10.81 -4.27 -21.00
CA PRO A 103 10.34 -5.49 -20.34
C PRO A 103 10.38 -5.25 -18.82
N HIS A 104 9.31 -4.66 -18.31
CA HIS A 104 9.10 -4.41 -16.90
C HIS A 104 8.42 -5.64 -16.32
N SER A 105 9.24 -6.61 -15.92
CA SER A 105 8.81 -7.71 -15.08
C SER A 105 8.48 -7.18 -13.68
N SER A 106 7.28 -6.62 -13.48
CA SER A 106 6.81 -6.27 -12.14
C SER A 106 5.35 -6.68 -11.90
N GLY A 107 5.25 -7.83 -11.23
CA GLY A 107 4.36 -8.04 -10.08
C GLY A 107 2.86 -8.00 -10.33
N THR A 108 2.28 -9.12 -10.78
CA THR A 108 1.13 -9.84 -10.17
C THR A 108 0.91 -11.17 -10.93
N GLN A 109 1.91 -12.04 -11.05
CA GLN A 109 1.72 -13.34 -11.72
C GLN A 109 2.60 -14.50 -11.21
N ASN A 110 3.38 -14.30 -10.13
CA ASN A 110 4.44 -15.24 -9.74
C ASN A 110 4.13 -16.06 -8.48
N GLU A 111 3.01 -15.83 -7.79
CA GLU A 111 2.54 -16.74 -6.72
C GLU A 111 1.41 -17.66 -7.21
N ILE A 112 0.73 -17.30 -8.32
CA ILE A 112 -0.32 -18.13 -8.93
C ILE A 112 0.31 -19.24 -9.78
N CYS A 113 1.48 -18.98 -10.38
CA CYS A 113 2.22 -20.01 -11.13
C CYS A 113 3.01 -20.97 -10.23
N ASP A 114 3.36 -20.60 -8.99
CA ASP A 114 4.08 -21.49 -8.06
C ASP A 114 3.13 -22.41 -7.26
N ALA A 115 1.86 -22.02 -7.09
CA ALA A 115 0.88 -22.80 -6.35
C ALA A 115 -0.01 -23.71 -7.22
N ILE A 116 -0.10 -23.48 -8.54
CA ILE A 116 -1.08 -24.17 -9.41
C ILE A 116 -0.43 -24.96 -10.56
N THR A 117 0.82 -24.66 -10.94
CA THR A 117 1.46 -25.38 -12.06
C THR A 117 2.94 -25.58 -11.81
N GLN A 118 3.27 -26.79 -11.40
CA GLN A 118 4.57 -27.41 -11.60
C GLN A 118 5.04 -27.19 -13.05
N CYS A 119 6.04 -26.35 -13.23
CA CYS A 119 7.03 -26.53 -14.29
C CYS A 119 8.13 -27.46 -13.77
#